data_AF-A0A075LHR8-F1
#
_entry.id   AF-A0A075LHR8-F1
#
_cell.length_a   1.000
_cell.length_b   1.000
_cell.length_c   1.000
_cell.angle_alpha   90.00
_cell.angle_beta   90.00
_cell.angle_gamma   90.00
#
_symmetry.space_group_name_H-M   'P 1'
#
loop_
_entity.id
_entity.type
_entity.pdbx_description
1 polymer ?
#
loop_
_entity_poly.entity_id
_entity_poly.type
_entity_poly.pdbx_seq_one_letter_code
_entity_poly.pdbx_strand_id
1 'polypeptide(L)'
;MNQQFSNDALLDKIVEEIFNAYPSLYERYGENGKKRTREDNQHHLDYLQSAYEADDSKLFVDYTVWLHELLSARGMNEKIIIDNYERLIPLLKDHMDKGKYDFFKACLVEGIQVLIAEKKKDEEDN
;
A
#
# COMPACT_ATOMS: atom_id res chain seq x y z
N MET A 1 -4.91 -16.18 23.39
CA MET A 1 -3.51 -15.76 23.15
C MET A 1 -3.58 -14.59 22.18
N ASN A 2 -3.44 -13.35 22.66
CA ASN A 2 -3.27 -12.21 21.77
C ASN A 2 -1.78 -12.16 21.43
N GLN A 3 -1.39 -12.78 20.31
CA GLN A 3 -0.08 -12.49 19.74
C GLN A 3 -0.15 -11.05 19.24
N GLN A 4 0.54 -10.16 19.94
CA GLN A 4 0.77 -8.80 19.48
C GLN A 4 1.76 -8.92 18.32
N PHE A 5 1.24 -8.91 17.10
CA PHE A 5 2.08 -8.99 15.90
C PHE A 5 2.90 -7.71 15.76
N SER A 6 4.20 -7.84 15.49
CA SER A 6 5.06 -6.70 15.20
C SER A 6 4.79 -6.19 13.78
N ASN A 7 5.04 -4.90 13.55
CA ASN A 7 5.03 -4.33 12.19
C ASN A 7 5.94 -5.13 11.24
N ASP A 8 7.06 -5.66 11.73
CA ASP A 8 7.96 -6.50 10.93
C ASP A 8 7.28 -7.76 10.41
N ALA A 9 6.47 -8.45 11.22
CA ALA A 9 5.76 -9.66 10.79
C ALA A 9 4.72 -9.34 9.70
N LEU A 10 4.05 -8.20 9.78
CA LEU A 10 3.13 -7.74 8.75
C LEU A 10 3.87 -7.43 7.45
N LEU A 11 5.00 -6.73 7.52
CA LEU A 11 5.84 -6.38 6.37
C LEU A 11 6.39 -7.62 5.66
N ASP A 12 6.87 -8.60 6.43
CA ASP A 12 7.37 -9.84 5.85
C ASP A 12 6.21 -10.63 5.20
N LYS A 13 5.04 -10.65 5.86
CA LYS A 13 3.85 -11.32 5.33
C LYS A 13 3.37 -10.75 4.01
N ILE A 14 3.29 -9.43 3.88
CA ILE A 14 2.83 -8.81 2.62
C ILE A 14 3.83 -8.98 1.49
N VAL A 15 5.14 -8.93 1.79
CA VAL A 15 6.18 -9.21 0.79
C VAL A 15 6.07 -10.65 0.30
N GLU A 16 5.86 -11.61 1.20
CA GLU A 16 5.61 -13.00 0.83
C GLU A 16 4.35 -13.14 -0.04
N GLU A 17 3.24 -12.51 0.32
CA GLU A 17 1.99 -12.58 -0.47
C GLU A 17 2.15 -12.03 -1.88
N ILE A 18 2.87 -10.92 -2.06
CA ILE A 18 3.16 -10.32 -3.36
C ILE A 18 4.05 -11.25 -4.20
N PHE A 19 5.15 -11.76 -3.64
CA PHE A 19 6.09 -12.60 -4.39
C PHE A 19 5.54 -14.01 -4.68
N ASN A 20 4.63 -14.51 -3.86
CA ASN A 20 3.89 -15.74 -4.14
C ASN A 20 2.84 -15.54 -5.25
N ALA A 21 2.17 -14.38 -5.30
CA ALA A 21 1.23 -14.06 -6.36
C ALA A 21 1.92 -13.78 -7.70
N TYR A 22 3.14 -13.23 -7.66
CA TYR A 22 3.91 -12.86 -8.85
C TYR A 22 5.34 -13.44 -8.81
N PRO A 23 5.53 -14.76 -9.03
CA PRO A 23 6.86 -15.38 -9.00
C PRO A 23 7.88 -14.75 -9.96
N SER A 24 7.41 -14.19 -11.08
CA SER A 24 8.26 -13.48 -12.05
C SER A 24 8.93 -12.22 -11.49
N LEU A 25 8.39 -11.61 -10.42
CA LEU A 25 9.07 -10.51 -9.72
C LEU A 25 10.37 -10.99 -9.08
N TYR A 26 10.38 -12.23 -8.55
CA TYR A 26 11.59 -12.82 -8.01
C TYR A 26 12.63 -13.10 -9.09
N GLU A 27 12.20 -13.64 -10.23
CA GLU A 27 13.10 -13.89 -11.36
C GLU A 27 13.74 -12.60 -11.87
N ARG A 28 12.99 -11.48 -11.86
CA ARG A 28 13.45 -10.19 -12.38
C ARG A 28 14.29 -9.39 -11.39
N TYR A 29 13.95 -9.40 -10.11
CA TYR A 29 14.52 -8.49 -9.10
C TYR A 29 15.19 -9.19 -7.92
N GLY A 30 14.99 -10.49 -7.75
CA GLY A 30 15.55 -11.31 -6.68
C GLY A 30 15.28 -10.74 -5.28
N GLU A 31 16.23 -10.96 -4.39
CA GLU A 31 16.17 -10.47 -3.00
C GLU A 31 16.16 -8.94 -2.89
N ASN A 32 16.76 -8.23 -3.84
CA ASN A 32 16.67 -6.77 -3.88
C ASN A 32 15.24 -6.30 -4.12
N GLY A 33 14.47 -7.02 -4.95
CA GLY A 33 13.05 -6.76 -5.15
C GLY A 33 12.27 -6.86 -3.85
N LYS A 34 12.45 -7.96 -3.10
CA LYS A 34 11.79 -8.15 -1.80
C LYS A 34 12.12 -7.03 -0.82
N LYS A 35 13.39 -6.65 -0.73
CA LYS A 35 13.83 -5.56 0.16
C LYS A 35 13.14 -4.24 -0.20
N ARG A 36 13.05 -3.89 -1.49
CA ARG A 36 12.39 -2.66 -1.95
C ARG A 36 10.90 -2.69 -1.69
N THR A 37 10.24 -3.81 -1.99
CA THR A 37 8.82 -3.99 -1.65
C THR A 37 8.56 -3.87 -0.15
N ARG A 38 9.48 -4.35 0.69
CA ARG A 38 9.39 -4.17 2.15
C ARG A 38 9.51 -2.71 2.56
N GLU A 39 10.46 -1.98 1.98
CA GLU A 39 10.66 -0.55 2.22
C GLU A 39 9.43 0.28 1.77
N ASP A 40 8.85 -0.02 0.60
CA ASP A 40 7.63 0.63 0.13
C ASP A 40 6.46 0.43 1.11
N ASN A 41 6.30 -0.81 1.62
CA ASN A 41 5.28 -1.12 2.59
C ASN A 41 5.50 -0.44 3.95
N GLN A 42 6.76 -0.31 4.39
CA GLN A 42 7.07 0.50 5.58
C GLN A 42 6.62 1.94 5.38
N HIS A 43 6.92 2.54 4.22
CA HIS A 43 6.49 3.91 3.92
C HIS A 43 4.96 4.04 3.89
N HIS A 44 4.22 3.07 3.34
CA HIS A 44 2.75 3.08 3.41
C HIS A 44 2.26 3.13 4.86
N LEU A 45 2.81 2.30 5.75
CA LEU A 45 2.43 2.27 7.15
C LEU A 45 2.79 3.57 7.89
N ASP A 46 3.95 4.16 7.58
CA ASP A 46 4.40 5.42 8.18
C ASP A 46 3.47 6.59 7.83
N TYR A 47 3.00 6.65 6.57
CA TYR A 47 2.03 7.67 6.14
C TYR A 47 0.64 7.42 6.73
N LEU A 48 0.18 6.16 6.83
CA LEU A 48 -1.07 5.85 7.52
C LEU A 48 -1.02 6.25 8.99
N GLN A 49 0.11 5.98 9.66
CA GLN A 49 0.32 6.37 11.05
C GLN A 49 0.30 7.90 11.20
N SER A 50 0.99 8.62 10.31
CA SER A 50 1.03 10.09 10.30
C SER A 50 -0.37 10.70 10.07
N ALA A 51 -1.13 10.15 9.12
CA ALA A 51 -2.52 10.54 8.87
C ALA A 51 -3.41 10.33 10.09
N TYR A 52 -3.27 9.20 10.79
CA TYR A 52 -4.03 8.89 11.99
C TYR A 52 -3.68 9.79 13.18
N GLU A 53 -2.40 10.08 13.39
CA GLU A 53 -1.95 10.99 14.45
C GLU A 53 -2.41 12.43 14.22
N ALA A 54 -2.56 12.83 12.96
CA ALA A 54 -3.06 14.14 12.56
C ALA A 54 -4.60 14.21 12.43
N ASP A 55 -5.30 13.07 12.52
CA ASP A 55 -6.73 12.92 12.19
C ASP A 55 -7.08 13.50 10.80
N ASP A 56 -6.20 13.28 9.82
CA ASP A 56 -6.31 13.82 8.47
C ASP A 56 -5.99 12.76 7.41
N SER A 57 -7.03 12.13 6.84
CA SER A 57 -6.88 11.13 5.78
C SER A 57 -6.23 11.69 4.52
N LYS A 58 -6.33 13.02 4.30
CA LYS A 58 -5.78 13.68 3.12
C LYS A 58 -4.26 13.52 3.03
N LEU A 59 -3.56 13.43 4.16
CA LEU A 59 -2.13 13.17 4.19
C LEU A 59 -1.76 11.85 3.48
N PHE A 60 -2.56 10.80 3.65
CA PHE A 60 -2.33 9.53 2.99
C PHE A 60 -2.77 9.55 1.51
N VAL A 61 -3.85 10.26 1.20
CA VAL A 61 -4.35 10.39 -0.18
C VAL A 61 -3.37 11.19 -1.04
N ASP A 62 -2.87 12.32 -0.54
CA ASP A 62 -1.89 13.14 -1.25
C ASP A 62 -0.57 12.37 -1.44
N TYR A 63 -0.17 11.57 -0.45
CA TYR A 63 0.93 10.60 -0.58
C TYR A 63 0.68 9.57 -1.69
N THR A 64 -0.53 9.02 -1.78
CA THR A 64 -0.90 8.03 -2.80
C THR A 64 -0.80 8.61 -4.21
N VAL A 65 -1.29 9.84 -4.41
CA VAL A 65 -1.21 10.56 -5.68
C VAL A 65 0.25 10.81 -6.06
N TRP A 66 1.03 11.36 -5.13
CA TRP A 66 2.46 11.60 -5.34
C TRP A 66 3.22 10.31 -5.68
N LEU A 67 2.93 9.22 -4.97
CA LEU A 67 3.56 7.92 -5.24
C LEU A 67 3.20 7.42 -6.64
N HIS A 68 1.94 7.57 -7.05
CA HIS A 68 1.53 7.20 -8.40
C HIS A 68 2.26 8.00 -9.47
N GLU A 69 2.37 9.31 -9.35
CA GLU A 69 3.14 10.15 -10.28
C GLU A 69 4.60 9.71 -10.34
N LEU A 70 5.21 9.47 -9.18
CA LEU A 70 6.59 9.01 -9.05
C LEU A 70 6.82 7.66 -9.75
N LEU A 71 5.91 6.70 -9.60
CA LEU A 71 6.03 5.37 -10.19
C LEU A 71 5.65 5.35 -11.67
N SER A 72 4.64 6.11 -12.09
CA SER A 72 4.26 6.31 -13.49
C SER A 72 5.41 6.91 -14.31
N ALA A 73 6.15 7.86 -13.75
CA ALA A 73 7.36 8.40 -14.38
C ALA A 73 8.46 7.34 -14.65
N ARG A 74 8.38 6.16 -13.99
CA ARG A 74 9.27 5.01 -14.20
C ARG A 74 8.62 3.89 -15.01
N GLY A 75 7.46 4.13 -15.62
CA GLY A 75 6.71 3.17 -16.43
C GLY A 75 5.99 2.10 -15.63
N MET A 76 5.74 2.33 -14.34
CA MET A 76 4.95 1.44 -13.50
C MET A 76 3.48 1.85 -13.51
N ASN A 77 2.59 0.86 -13.38
CA ASN A 77 1.15 1.06 -13.49
C ASN A 77 0.49 1.14 -12.11
N GLU A 78 -0.57 1.94 -11.97
CA GLU A 78 -1.35 2.16 -10.75
C GLU A 78 -1.80 0.86 -10.06
N LYS A 79 -2.03 -0.21 -10.84
CA LYS A 79 -2.43 -1.54 -10.35
C LYS A 79 -1.48 -2.10 -9.30
N ILE A 80 -0.19 -1.76 -9.32
CA ILE A 80 0.75 -2.26 -8.31
C ILE A 80 0.51 -1.62 -6.94
N ILE A 81 0.09 -0.36 -6.91
CA ILE A 81 -0.23 0.36 -5.67
C ILE A 81 -1.58 -0.16 -5.15
N ILE A 82 -2.55 -0.31 -6.05
CA ILE A 82 -3.89 -0.84 -5.72
C ILE A 82 -3.78 -2.25 -5.14
N ASP A 83 -3.09 -3.18 -5.80
CA ASP A 83 -2.89 -4.57 -5.31
C ASP A 83 -2.24 -4.58 -3.92
N ASN A 84 -1.26 -3.71 -3.69
CA ASN A 84 -0.62 -3.61 -2.39
C ASN A 84 -1.60 -3.12 -1.29
N TYR A 85 -2.37 -2.06 -1.58
CA TYR A 85 -3.35 -1.52 -0.64
C TYR A 85 -4.46 -2.54 -0.33
N GLU A 86 -4.92 -3.29 -1.34
CA GLU A 86 -5.92 -4.35 -1.17
C GLU A 86 -5.41 -5.49 -0.26
N ARG A 87 -4.11 -5.81 -0.30
CA ARG A 87 -3.48 -6.79 0.60
C ARG A 87 -3.27 -6.26 2.01
N LEU A 88 -2.91 -4.98 2.15
CA LEU A 88 -2.75 -4.35 3.47
C LEU A 88 -4.05 -4.38 4.27
N ILE A 89 -5.20 -4.09 3.65
CA ILE A 89 -6.50 -4.02 4.36
C ILE A 89 -6.78 -5.26 5.23
N PRO A 90 -6.85 -6.49 4.71
CA PRO A 90 -7.13 -7.67 5.54
C PRO A 90 -6.02 -7.95 6.55
N LEU A 91 -4.74 -7.70 6.21
CA LEU A 91 -3.62 -7.93 7.11
C LEU A 91 -3.68 -7.01 8.34
N LEU A 92 -3.98 -5.72 8.15
CA LEU A 92 -4.02 -4.73 9.23
C LEU A 92 -5.08 -5.04 10.30
N LYS A 93 -6.18 -5.71 9.92
CA LYS A 93 -7.31 -6.01 10.81
C LYS A 93 -6.89 -6.75 12.09
N ASP A 94 -5.92 -7.67 11.97
CA ASP A 94 -5.48 -8.51 13.09
C ASP A 94 -4.32 -7.87 13.89
N HIS A 95 -3.84 -6.69 13.48
CA HIS A 95 -2.64 -6.05 14.03
C HIS A 95 -2.93 -4.78 14.85
N MET A 96 -4.18 -4.34 14.91
CA MET A 96 -4.56 -3.12 15.62
C MET A 96 -6.00 -3.17 16.16
N ASP A 97 -6.36 -2.20 16.98
CA ASP A 97 -7.73 -2.05 17.44
C ASP A 97 -8.66 -1.62 16.29
N LYS A 98 -9.96 -1.82 16.50
CA LYS A 98 -10.98 -1.55 15.49
C LYS A 98 -10.98 -0.09 15.02
N GLY A 99 -10.79 0.88 15.92
CA GLY A 99 -10.85 2.31 15.56
C GLY A 99 -9.71 2.69 14.62
N LYS A 100 -8.49 2.29 14.97
CA LYS A 100 -7.31 2.52 14.12
C LYS A 100 -7.43 1.77 12.78
N TYR A 101 -7.91 0.52 12.81
CA TYR A 101 -8.14 -0.26 11.60
C TYR A 101 -9.15 0.41 10.67
N ASP A 102 -10.29 0.87 11.20
CA ASP A 102 -11.34 1.51 10.40
C ASP A 102 -10.81 2.80 9.73
N PHE A 103 -9.97 3.59 10.42
CA PHE A 103 -9.30 4.76 9.84
C PHE A 103 -8.29 4.39 8.75
N PHE A 104 -7.38 3.44 9.02
CA PHE A 104 -6.36 2.99 8.06
C PHE A 104 -7.02 2.43 6.80
N LYS A 105 -8.06 1.62 6.97
CA LYS A 105 -8.86 1.07 5.88
C LYS A 105 -9.51 2.18 5.07
N ALA A 106 -10.09 3.20 5.71
CA ALA A 106 -10.70 4.33 5.00
C ALA A 106 -9.67 5.05 4.12
N CYS A 107 -8.47 5.34 4.65
CA CYS A 107 -7.37 5.95 3.89
C CYS A 107 -6.96 5.11 2.67
N LEU A 108 -6.77 3.80 2.85
CA LEU A 108 -6.40 2.88 1.77
C LEU A 108 -7.48 2.81 0.68
N VAL A 109 -8.75 2.72 1.08
CA VAL A 109 -9.89 2.68 0.14
C VAL A 109 -10.02 4.00 -0.63
N GLU A 110 -9.86 5.13 0.05
CA GLU A 110 -9.87 6.46 -0.58
C GLU A 110 -8.72 6.60 -1.59
N GLY A 111 -7.51 6.16 -1.21
CA GLY A 111 -6.35 6.12 -2.12
C GLY A 111 -6.62 5.26 -3.37
N ILE A 112 -7.19 4.07 -3.22
CA ILE A 112 -7.58 3.21 -4.35
C ILE A 112 -8.60 3.93 -5.26
N GLN A 113 -9.61 4.57 -4.69
CA GLN A 113 -10.64 5.27 -5.45
C GLN A 113 -10.06 6.42 -6.27
N VAL A 114 -9.12 7.18 -5.70
CA VAL A 114 -8.42 8.27 -6.41
C VAL A 114 -7.63 7.71 -7.59
N LEU A 115 -6.86 6.63 -7.42
CA LEU A 115 -6.11 6.01 -8.52
C LEU A 115 -7.01 5.50 -9.65
N ILE A 116 -8.16 4.91 -9.31
CA ILE A 116 -9.15 4.47 -10.30
C ILE A 116 -9.76 5.67 -11.05
N ALA A 117 -9.99 6.78 -10.36
CA ALA A 117 -10.54 7.99 -10.96
C ALA A 117 -9.53 8.69 -11.89
N GLU A 118 -8.26 8.78 -11.51
CA GLU A 118 -7.21 9.37 -12.37
C GLU A 118 -7.05 8.59 -13.68
N LYS A 119 -7.02 7.26 -13.61
CA LYS A 119 -6.96 6.40 -14.80
C LYS A 119 -8.08 6.69 -15.81
N LYS A 120 -9.31 6.90 -15.35
CA LYS A 120 -10.44 7.17 -16.24
C LYS A 120 -10.28 8.47 -17.01
N LYS A 121 -9.63 9.48 -16.42
CA LYS A 121 -9.35 10.75 -17.11
C LYS A 121 -8.34 10.53 -18.24
N ASP A 122 -7.27 9.78 -17.99
CA ASP A 122 -6.23 9.49 -18.99
C ASP A 122 -6.77 8.69 -20.21
N GLU A 123 -7.81 7.87 -20.00
CA GLU A 123 -8.49 7.11 -21.06
C GLU A 123 -9.54 7.94 -21.82
N GLU A 124 -10.12 8.98 -21.23
CA GLU A 124 -11.09 9.88 -21.87
C GLU A 124 -10.42 11.00 -22.69
N ASP A 125 -9.17 11.37 -22.34
CA ASP A 125 -8.39 12.44 -22.99
C ASP A 125 -7.47 11.95 -24.15
N ASN A 126 -7.50 10.66 -24.51
CA ASN A 126 -6.75 10.04 -25.64
C ASN A 126 -7.69 9.53 -26.75
#